data_AF-A0A1G3G3G1-F1
#
_entry.id   AF-A0A1G3G3G1-F1
#
_cell.length_a   1.000
_cell.length_b   1.000
_cell.length_c   1.000
_cell.angle_alpha   90.00
_cell.angle_beta   90.00
_cell.angle_gamma   90.00
#
_symmetry.space_group_name_H-M   'P 1'
#
loop_
_entity.id
_entity.type
_entity.pdbx_description
1 polymer ?
#
loop_
_entity_poly.entity_id
_entity_poly.type
_entity_poly.pdbx_seq_one_letter_code
_entity_poly.pdbx_strand_id
1 'polypeptide(L)'
;MKVLVPVKRVIDYNVKVRVKADGSGVDLANVKMSMNPFDEIAVEEAIRLKEKGVASEIVVVSIGVKQAQETLRTALAMGADRAILIEAASDVHSDIEPLAVAKLLAAVVKDEAPGLVLTGKQAIDNDMNATGQMLSALLGWAQATFASELAVEGDSATVTREVDGGLQTIKVK
;
A
#
# COMPACT_ATOMS: atom_id res chain seq x y z
N MET A 1 -15.91 -8.70 -5.07
CA MET A 1 -15.69 -7.25 -5.24
C MET A 1 -14.30 -7.00 -5.82
N LYS A 2 -14.04 -5.84 -6.44
CA LYS A 2 -12.66 -5.44 -6.80
C LYS A 2 -11.93 -4.94 -5.55
N VAL A 3 -10.66 -5.34 -5.37
CA VAL A 3 -9.77 -4.86 -4.31
C VAL A 3 -8.64 -4.05 -4.94
N LEU A 4 -8.39 -2.85 -4.42
CA LEU A 4 -7.23 -2.03 -4.81
C LEU A 4 -6.13 -2.16 -3.74
N VAL A 5 -4.89 -2.42 -4.17
CA VAL A 5 -3.76 -2.58 -3.26
C VAL A 5 -2.61 -1.66 -3.68
N PRO A 6 -2.40 -0.53 -2.98
CA PRO A 6 -1.22 0.30 -3.17
C PRO A 6 0.03 -0.42 -2.68
N VAL A 7 1.07 -0.45 -3.51
CA VAL A 7 2.38 -1.03 -3.20
C VAL A 7 3.50 -0.02 -3.46
N LYS A 8 4.45 0.12 -2.53
CA LYS A 8 5.57 1.06 -2.61
C LYS A 8 6.88 0.31 -2.86
N ARG A 9 7.70 0.88 -3.76
CA ARG A 9 9.10 0.49 -3.94
C ARG A 9 9.97 1.25 -2.96
N VAL A 10 10.64 0.54 -2.08
CA VAL A 10 11.48 1.12 -1.00
C VAL A 10 12.85 0.45 -0.99
N ILE A 11 13.79 0.99 -0.21
CA ILE A 11 15.05 0.32 0.09
C ILE A 11 14.78 -1.03 0.78
N ASP A 12 15.50 -2.08 0.39
CA ASP A 12 15.35 -3.40 1.03
C ASP A 12 15.64 -3.29 2.52
N TYR A 13 14.77 -3.85 3.35
CA TYR A 13 14.83 -3.72 4.81
C TYR A 13 16.09 -4.33 5.45
N ASN A 14 16.84 -5.16 4.72
CA ASN A 14 18.14 -5.69 5.17
C ASN A 14 19.32 -4.78 4.82
N VAL A 15 19.10 -3.71 4.03
CA VAL A 15 20.15 -2.77 3.64
C VAL A 15 20.34 -1.72 4.72
N LYS A 16 21.59 -1.57 5.18
CA LYS A 16 21.96 -0.48 6.08
C LYS A 16 22.00 0.84 5.33
N VAL A 17 21.04 1.71 5.64
CA VAL A 17 20.92 3.08 5.11
C VAL A 17 22.19 3.89 5.37
N ARG A 18 22.62 4.67 4.37
CA ARG A 18 23.72 5.64 4.47
C ARG A 18 23.20 7.03 4.13
N VAL A 19 23.59 8.03 4.92
CA VAL A 19 23.31 9.44 4.64
C VAL A 19 24.43 9.99 3.78
N LYS A 20 24.09 10.79 2.76
CA LYS A 20 25.07 11.50 1.93
C LYS A 20 25.89 12.45 2.80
N ALA A 21 27.17 12.60 2.47
CA ALA A 21 28.11 13.42 3.27
C ALA A 21 27.71 14.90 3.36
N ASP A 22 26.93 15.39 2.39
CA ASP A 22 26.42 16.76 2.33
C ASP A 22 25.08 16.96 3.09
N GLY A 23 24.53 15.90 3.69
CA GLY A 23 23.26 15.95 4.41
C GLY A 23 22.02 16.10 3.51
N SER A 24 22.15 16.00 2.19
CA SER A 24 21.04 16.19 1.25
C SER A 24 19.99 15.07 1.27
N GLY A 25 20.31 13.93 1.89
CA GLY A 25 19.39 12.82 2.06
C GLY A 25 20.08 11.46 2.14
N VAL A 26 19.31 10.40 1.90
CA VAL A 26 19.79 9.03 1.84
C VAL A 26 20.49 8.75 0.51
N ASP A 27 21.61 8.04 0.57
CA ASP A 27 22.28 7.50 -0.61
C ASP A 27 21.58 6.23 -1.09
N LEU A 28 20.71 6.42 -2.09
CA LEU A 28 19.98 5.37 -2.79
C LEU A 28 20.70 4.90 -4.07
N ALA A 29 21.92 5.37 -4.34
CA ALA A 29 22.66 4.93 -5.51
C ALA A 29 23.11 3.47 -5.33
N ASN A 30 22.78 2.61 -6.30
CA ASN A 30 23.18 1.20 -6.33
C ASN A 30 22.75 0.37 -5.11
N VAL A 31 21.70 0.79 -4.39
CA VAL A 31 21.13 -0.01 -3.30
C VAL A 31 20.06 -0.95 -3.83
N LYS A 32 19.92 -2.11 -3.18
CA LYS A 32 18.82 -3.03 -3.47
C LYS A 32 17.50 -2.39 -3.01
N MET A 33 16.53 -2.40 -3.91
CA MET A 33 15.17 -1.91 -3.65
C MET A 33 14.22 -3.12 -3.70
N SER A 34 13.14 -3.07 -2.91
CA SER A 34 12.13 -4.13 -2.83
C SER A 34 10.73 -3.55 -2.67
N MET A 35 9.73 -4.43 -2.65
CA MET A 35 8.41 -4.06 -2.13
C MET A 35 8.53 -3.73 -0.65
N ASN A 36 7.77 -2.74 -0.18
CA ASN A 36 7.62 -2.46 1.24
C ASN A 36 7.02 -3.70 1.94
N PRO A 37 7.58 -4.18 3.06
CA PRO A 37 7.13 -5.41 3.71
C PRO A 37 5.65 -5.40 4.11
N PHE A 38 5.12 -4.25 4.52
CA PHE A 38 3.70 -4.13 4.87
C PHE A 38 2.77 -4.24 3.64
N ASP A 39 3.29 -3.89 2.46
CA ASP A 39 2.53 -3.96 1.22
C ASP A 39 2.50 -5.40 0.69
N GLU A 40 3.56 -6.19 0.91
CA GLU A 40 3.54 -7.64 0.63
C GLU A 40 2.42 -8.34 1.41
N ILE A 41 2.21 -7.96 2.67
CA ILE A 41 1.11 -8.47 3.51
C ILE A 41 -0.25 -8.04 2.95
N ALA A 42 -0.37 -6.78 2.49
CA ALA A 42 -1.62 -6.28 1.90
C ALA A 42 -1.98 -7.01 0.59
N VAL A 43 -0.98 -7.31 -0.25
CA VAL A 43 -1.15 -8.10 -1.47
C VAL A 43 -1.57 -9.53 -1.13
N GLU A 44 -0.90 -10.18 -0.19
CA GLU A 44 -1.24 -11.54 0.28
C GLU A 44 -2.69 -11.62 0.80
N GLU A 45 -3.12 -10.66 1.63
CA GLU A 45 -4.51 -10.68 2.13
C GLU A 45 -5.53 -10.46 1.00
N ALA A 46 -5.23 -9.62 0.02
CA ALA A 46 -6.08 -9.47 -1.17
C ALA A 46 -6.20 -10.79 -1.96
N ILE A 47 -5.11 -11.54 -2.09
CA ILE A 47 -5.08 -12.86 -2.75
C ILE A 47 -5.95 -13.84 -1.96
N ARG A 48 -5.81 -13.91 -0.64
CA ARG A 48 -6.66 -14.77 0.22
C ARG A 48 -8.14 -14.44 0.10
N LEU A 49 -8.51 -13.16 0.02
CA LEU A 49 -9.89 -12.75 -0.22
C LEU A 49 -10.40 -13.26 -1.58
N LYS A 50 -9.54 -13.26 -2.60
CA LYS A 50 -9.89 -13.79 -3.93
C LYS A 50 -10.03 -15.31 -3.92
N GLU A 51 -9.13 -16.04 -3.26
CA GLU A 51 -9.21 -17.50 -3.09
C GLU A 51 -10.48 -17.94 -2.35
N LYS A 52 -10.95 -17.12 -1.39
CA LYS A 52 -12.22 -17.32 -0.68
C LYS A 52 -13.46 -16.91 -1.50
N GLY A 53 -13.28 -16.40 -2.72
CA GLY A 53 -14.38 -15.93 -3.58
C GLY A 53 -14.99 -14.59 -3.17
N VAL A 54 -14.36 -13.87 -2.23
CA VAL A 54 -14.82 -12.55 -1.75
C VAL A 54 -14.37 -11.44 -2.71
N ALA A 55 -13.12 -11.50 -3.16
CA ALA A 55 -12.59 -10.63 -4.20
C ALA A 55 -12.73 -11.30 -5.58
N SER A 56 -13.03 -10.51 -6.60
CA SER A 56 -13.17 -10.94 -7.99
C SER A 56 -12.01 -10.46 -8.87
N GLU A 57 -11.37 -9.36 -8.48
CA GLU A 57 -10.22 -8.78 -9.18
C GLU A 57 -9.35 -8.04 -8.16
N ILE A 58 -8.04 -8.19 -8.28
CA ILE A 58 -7.03 -7.47 -7.48
C ILE A 58 -6.27 -6.54 -8.42
N VAL A 59 -6.43 -5.23 -8.20
CA VAL A 59 -5.69 -4.19 -8.92
C VAL A 59 -4.61 -3.65 -8.00
N VAL A 60 -3.35 -3.78 -8.40
CA VAL A 60 -2.21 -3.22 -7.65
C VAL A 60 -1.78 -1.90 -8.27
N VAL A 61 -1.45 -0.92 -7.43
CA VAL A 61 -1.04 0.41 -7.89
C VAL A 61 0.25 0.84 -7.21
N SER A 62 1.18 1.40 -7.99
CA SER A 62 2.41 1.97 -7.45
C SER A 62 2.62 3.36 -8.02
N ILE A 63 3.12 4.27 -7.18
CA ILE A 63 3.31 5.69 -7.50
C ILE A 63 4.76 6.03 -7.23
N GLY A 64 5.46 6.60 -8.22
CA GLY A 64 6.87 6.97 -8.06
C GLY A 64 7.60 7.01 -9.39
N VAL A 65 8.80 6.44 -9.40
CA VAL A 65 9.65 6.34 -10.60
C VAL A 65 9.24 5.16 -11.49
N LYS A 66 9.67 5.16 -12.75
CA LYS A 66 9.44 4.07 -13.71
C LYS A 66 9.85 2.68 -13.20
N GLN A 67 10.90 2.61 -12.39
CA GLN A 67 11.42 1.36 -11.79
C GLN A 67 10.42 0.71 -10.81
N ALA A 68 9.41 1.44 -10.32
CA ALA A 68 8.32 0.84 -9.54
C ALA A 68 7.53 -0.23 -10.32
N GLN A 69 7.67 -0.28 -11.66
CA GLN A 69 7.18 -1.40 -12.46
C GLN A 69 7.70 -2.78 -11.99
N GLU A 70 8.91 -2.85 -11.42
CA GLU A 70 9.47 -4.11 -10.90
C GLU A 70 8.66 -4.61 -9.69
N THR A 71 8.36 -3.71 -8.76
CA THR A 71 7.50 -3.99 -7.60
C THR A 71 6.09 -4.41 -8.03
N LEU A 72 5.53 -3.76 -9.05
CA LEU A 72 4.25 -4.15 -9.63
C LEU A 72 4.31 -5.56 -10.26
N ARG A 73 5.38 -5.91 -10.97
CA ARG A 73 5.57 -7.26 -11.52
C ARG A 73 5.67 -8.32 -10.43
N THR A 74 6.30 -8.00 -9.30
CA THR A 74 6.30 -8.89 -8.13
C THR A 74 4.87 -9.13 -7.63
N ALA A 75 4.06 -8.08 -7.45
CA ALA A 75 2.68 -8.22 -7.01
C ALA A 75 1.80 -9.01 -8.01
N LEU A 76 2.02 -8.80 -9.32
CA LEU A 76 1.38 -9.61 -10.36
C LEU A 76 1.81 -11.09 -10.27
N ALA A 77 3.09 -11.37 -10.04
CA ALA A 77 3.60 -12.73 -9.88
C ALA A 77 3.07 -13.41 -8.60
N MET A 78 2.75 -12.65 -7.55
CA MET A 78 2.12 -13.18 -6.33
C MET A 78 0.66 -13.59 -6.57
N GLY A 79 -0.07 -12.92 -7.46
CA GLY A 79 -1.45 -13.25 -7.78
C GLY A 79 -2.38 -12.07 -8.06
N ALA A 80 -1.87 -10.83 -8.13
CA ALA A 80 -2.67 -9.70 -8.57
C ALA A 80 -3.04 -9.81 -10.06
N ASP A 81 -4.23 -9.32 -10.43
CA ASP A 81 -4.77 -9.46 -11.80
C ASP A 81 -4.22 -8.40 -12.75
N ARG A 82 -4.10 -7.17 -12.28
CA ARG A 82 -3.67 -6.03 -13.09
C ARG A 82 -2.88 -5.03 -12.26
N ALA A 83 -1.99 -4.31 -12.93
CA ALA A 83 -1.15 -3.28 -12.33
C ALA A 83 -1.39 -1.90 -12.96
N ILE A 84 -1.28 -0.86 -12.13
CA ILE A 84 -1.28 0.54 -12.52
C ILE A 84 0.01 1.18 -12.01
N LEU A 85 0.77 1.79 -12.91
CA LEU A 85 1.91 2.63 -12.55
C LEU A 85 1.53 4.10 -12.75
N ILE A 86 1.70 4.91 -11.71
CA ILE A 86 1.63 6.37 -11.80
C ILE A 86 3.05 6.90 -11.69
N GLU A 87 3.62 7.30 -12.83
CA GLU A 87 4.92 7.96 -12.87
C GLU A 87 4.76 9.40 -12.37
N ALA A 88 5.31 9.69 -11.19
CA ALA A 88 5.17 10.98 -10.52
C ALA A 88 6.48 11.49 -9.89
N ALA A 89 7.60 10.77 -10.11
CA ALA A 89 8.94 11.20 -9.77
C ALA A 89 9.91 10.84 -10.90
N SER A 90 10.85 11.75 -11.20
CA SER A 90 11.89 11.52 -12.21
C SER A 90 13.12 10.79 -11.66
N ASP A 91 13.29 10.76 -10.35
CA ASP A 91 14.45 10.21 -9.65
C ASP A 91 14.05 9.57 -8.31
N VAL A 92 14.84 8.58 -7.87
CA VAL A 92 14.58 7.77 -6.67
C VAL A 92 14.72 8.54 -5.36
N HIS A 93 15.41 9.69 -5.34
CA HIS A 93 15.55 10.51 -4.14
C HIS A 93 14.34 11.44 -3.91
N SER A 94 13.43 11.55 -4.88
CA SER A 94 12.21 12.34 -4.76
C SER A 94 11.06 11.46 -4.28
N ASP A 95 10.95 11.27 -2.96
CA ASP A 95 9.77 10.62 -2.38
C ASP A 95 8.54 11.54 -2.51
N ILE A 96 7.40 10.93 -2.83
CA ILE A 96 6.14 11.66 -2.99
C ILE A 96 5.40 11.60 -1.66
N GLU A 97 5.06 12.77 -1.12
CA GLU A 97 4.44 12.87 0.19
C GLU A 97 3.09 12.11 0.26
N PRO A 98 2.74 11.54 1.44
CA PRO A 98 1.50 10.78 1.63
C PRO A 98 0.23 11.49 1.17
N LEU A 99 0.15 12.82 1.29
CA LEU A 99 -1.03 13.58 0.83
C LEU A 99 -1.18 13.55 -0.69
N ALA A 100 -0.07 13.68 -1.44
CA ALA A 100 -0.08 13.59 -2.90
C ALA A 100 -0.41 12.16 -3.34
N VAL A 101 0.20 11.16 -2.69
CA VAL A 101 -0.12 9.74 -2.90
C VAL A 101 -1.61 9.47 -2.66
N ALA A 102 -2.17 9.93 -1.53
CA ALA A 102 -3.59 9.72 -1.21
C ALA A 102 -4.53 10.38 -2.22
N LYS A 103 -4.20 11.56 -2.75
CA LYS A 103 -4.98 12.23 -3.82
C LYS A 103 -4.96 11.45 -5.13
N LEU A 104 -3.79 10.94 -5.52
CA LEU A 104 -3.66 10.12 -6.73
C LEU A 104 -4.41 8.80 -6.58
N LEU A 105 -4.29 8.15 -5.42
CA LEU A 105 -5.05 6.94 -5.09
C LEU A 105 -6.56 7.20 -5.08
N ALA A 106 -7.02 8.34 -4.57
CA ALA A 106 -8.45 8.69 -4.59
C ALA A 106 -8.99 8.80 -6.03
N ALA A 107 -8.19 9.32 -6.97
CA ALA A 107 -8.55 9.33 -8.39
C ALA A 107 -8.61 7.91 -8.97
N VAL A 108 -7.63 7.04 -8.66
CA VAL A 108 -7.67 5.62 -9.07
C VAL A 108 -8.88 4.91 -8.49
N VAL A 109 -9.22 5.14 -7.22
CA VAL A 109 -10.42 4.55 -6.59
C VAL A 109 -11.68 4.99 -7.31
N LYS A 110 -11.77 6.25 -7.74
CA LYS A 110 -12.92 6.75 -8.50
C LYS A 110 -13.06 6.05 -9.85
N ASP A 111 -11.95 5.83 -10.55
CA ASP A 111 -11.98 5.22 -11.90
C ASP A 111 -12.14 3.70 -11.84
N GLU A 112 -11.50 3.05 -10.87
CA GLU A 112 -11.52 1.60 -10.71
C GLU A 112 -12.74 1.09 -9.93
N ALA A 113 -13.35 1.94 -9.11
CA ALA A 113 -14.48 1.62 -8.22
C ALA A 113 -14.28 0.31 -7.42
N PRO A 114 -13.16 0.16 -6.67
CA PRO A 114 -12.99 -0.98 -5.79
C PRO A 114 -14.00 -0.95 -4.64
N GLY A 115 -14.35 -2.12 -4.11
CA GLY A 115 -15.16 -2.23 -2.88
C GLY A 115 -14.31 -2.17 -1.60
N LEU A 116 -13.00 -2.32 -1.73
CA LEU A 116 -12.04 -2.34 -0.62
C LEU A 116 -10.68 -1.84 -1.10
N VAL A 117 -10.00 -1.05 -0.27
CA VAL A 117 -8.58 -0.71 -0.44
C VAL A 117 -7.78 -1.31 0.71
N LEU A 118 -6.76 -2.11 0.39
CA LEU A 118 -5.81 -2.64 1.38
C LEU A 118 -4.47 -1.95 1.20
N THR A 119 -4.00 -1.25 2.23
CA THR A 119 -2.68 -0.61 2.23
C THR A 119 -1.78 -1.27 3.27
N GLY A 120 -0.47 -1.21 3.08
CA GLY A 120 0.44 -1.41 4.21
C GLY A 120 0.18 -0.40 5.33
N LYS A 121 0.61 -0.74 6.55
CA LYS A 121 0.56 0.13 7.73
C LYS A 121 1.33 1.42 7.48
N GLN A 122 2.58 1.29 7.08
CA GLN A 122 3.50 2.40 6.83
C GLN A 122 4.48 1.98 5.73
N ALA A 123 5.14 2.95 5.11
CA ALA A 123 6.30 2.67 4.30
C ALA A 123 7.56 2.83 5.16
N ILE A 124 8.47 1.87 5.10
CA ILE A 124 9.66 1.83 5.98
C ILE A 124 10.72 2.89 5.66
N ASP A 125 10.58 3.62 4.56
CA ASP A 125 11.54 4.65 4.13
C ASP A 125 11.21 6.02 4.73
N ASN A 126 9.93 6.36 4.84
CA ASN A 126 9.47 7.64 5.41
C ASN A 126 8.74 7.48 6.76
N ASP A 127 8.38 6.26 7.16
CA ASP A 127 7.72 5.91 8.42
C ASP A 127 6.47 6.74 8.76
N MET A 128 5.79 7.30 7.75
CA MET A 128 4.74 8.29 7.98
C MET A 128 3.43 7.72 8.55
N ASN A 129 3.14 6.44 8.31
CA ASN A 129 1.90 5.78 8.74
C ASN A 129 0.64 6.65 8.50
N ALA A 130 0.50 7.25 7.31
CA ALA A 130 -0.53 8.27 7.05
C ALA A 130 -1.36 8.05 5.78
N THR A 131 -0.80 7.42 4.74
CA THR A 131 -1.42 7.35 3.41
C THR A 131 -2.81 6.71 3.42
N GLY A 132 -2.97 5.56 4.11
CA GLY A 132 -4.26 4.86 4.19
C GLY A 132 -5.34 5.70 4.89
N GLN A 133 -4.97 6.37 5.98
CA GLN A 133 -5.89 7.24 6.72
C GLN A 133 -6.25 8.51 5.93
N MET A 134 -5.29 9.12 5.25
CA MET A 134 -5.53 10.27 4.37
C MET A 134 -6.45 9.88 3.21
N LEU A 135 -6.25 8.71 2.61
CA LEU A 135 -7.13 8.20 1.55
C LEU A 135 -8.56 8.00 2.05
N SER A 136 -8.74 7.35 3.20
CA SER A 136 -10.05 7.19 3.84
C SER A 136 -10.74 8.54 4.06
N ALA A 137 -10.02 9.54 4.56
CA ALA A 137 -10.54 10.89 4.77
C ALA A 137 -10.97 11.58 3.46
N LEU A 138 -10.17 11.46 2.39
CA LEU A 138 -10.48 12.04 1.08
C LEU A 138 -11.70 11.39 0.41
N LEU A 139 -11.89 10.08 0.61
CA LEU A 139 -13.01 9.32 0.06
C LEU A 139 -14.28 9.41 0.91
N GLY A 140 -14.16 9.83 2.18
CA GLY A 140 -15.23 9.72 3.17
C GLY A 140 -15.58 8.28 3.55
N TRP A 141 -14.62 7.36 3.40
CA TRP A 141 -14.79 5.93 3.71
C TRP A 141 -14.39 5.63 5.15
N ALA A 142 -14.98 4.58 5.73
CA ALA A 142 -14.49 4.04 7.00
C ALA A 142 -13.05 3.50 6.86
N GLN A 143 -12.34 3.37 7.98
CA GLN A 143 -10.99 2.80 8.03
C GLN A 143 -10.82 1.85 9.21
N ALA A 144 -9.94 0.87 9.03
CA ALA A 144 -9.53 -0.06 10.08
C ALA A 144 -8.00 -0.27 10.00
N THR A 145 -7.25 0.62 10.66
CA THR A 145 -5.78 0.58 10.62
C THR A 145 -5.21 -0.52 11.51
N PHE A 146 -3.97 -0.96 11.23
CA PHE A 146 -3.26 -1.95 12.05
C PHE A 146 -3.98 -3.30 12.15
N ALA A 147 -4.66 -3.69 11.07
CA ALA A 147 -5.40 -4.94 11.00
C ALA A 147 -4.46 -6.15 11.20
N SER A 148 -4.81 -7.02 12.15
CA SER A 148 -4.22 -8.35 12.31
C SER A 148 -5.15 -9.45 11.78
N GLU A 149 -6.46 -9.20 11.71
CA GLU A 149 -7.44 -10.09 11.08
C GLU A 149 -8.50 -9.29 10.31
N LEU A 150 -8.94 -9.82 9.17
CA LEU A 150 -9.97 -9.24 8.32
C LEU A 150 -10.99 -10.31 7.91
N ALA A 151 -12.27 -10.04 8.18
CA ALA A 151 -13.39 -10.81 7.68
C ALA A 151 -14.37 -9.89 6.95
N VAL A 152 -14.63 -10.15 5.68
CA VAL A 152 -15.56 -9.35 4.87
C VAL A 152 -16.85 -10.13 4.64
N GLU A 153 -17.97 -9.51 5.02
CA GLU A 153 -19.31 -10.09 4.97
C GLU A 153 -20.28 -9.07 4.36
N GLY A 154 -20.70 -9.33 3.12
CA GLY A 154 -21.61 -8.45 2.40
C GLY A 154 -21.03 -7.06 2.18
N ASP A 155 -21.66 -6.04 2.77
CA ASP A 155 -21.30 -4.62 2.67
C ASP A 155 -20.44 -4.14 3.85
N SER A 156 -19.91 -5.06 4.66
CA SER A 156 -19.19 -4.71 5.88
C SER A 156 -17.95 -5.57 6.09
N ALA A 157 -16.99 -5.03 6.82
CA ALA A 157 -15.81 -5.75 7.27
C ALA A 157 -15.72 -5.72 8.80
N THR A 158 -15.46 -6.88 9.39
CA THR A 158 -15.05 -7.01 10.79
C THR A 158 -13.53 -7.12 10.82
N VAL A 159 -12.89 -6.21 11.55
CA VAL A 159 -11.42 -6.10 11.57
C VAL A 159 -10.94 -6.10 13.00
N THR A 160 -10.04 -7.04 13.32
CA THR A 160 -9.28 -7.03 14.58
C THR A 160 -8.01 -6.22 14.35
N ARG A 161 -7.75 -5.25 15.23
CA ARG A 161 -6.67 -4.27 15.12
C ARG A 161 -5.73 -4.40 16.29
N GLU A 162 -4.43 -4.28 16.02
CA GLU A 162 -3.40 -4.09 17.03
C GLU A 162 -3.48 -2.64 17.57
N VAL A 163 -3.66 -2.50 18.87
CA VAL A 163 -3.65 -1.23 19.60
C VAL A 163 -2.69 -1.34 20.80
N ASP A 164 -2.33 -0.23 21.42
CA ASP A 164 -1.28 -0.21 22.46
C ASP A 164 -1.52 -1.21 23.62
N GLY A 165 -2.79 -1.46 23.97
CA GLY A 165 -3.19 -2.35 25.06
C GLY A 165 -3.50 -3.80 24.64
N GLY A 166 -3.34 -4.17 23.37
CA GLY A 166 -3.68 -5.49 22.84
C GLY A 166 -4.54 -5.39 21.58
N LEU A 167 -5.68 -6.08 21.55
CA LEU A 167 -6.53 -6.19 20.36
C LEU A 167 -7.85 -5.43 20.51
N GLN A 168 -8.26 -4.80 19.42
CA GLN A 168 -9.57 -4.15 19.30
C GLN A 168 -10.27 -4.62 18.02
N THR A 169 -11.45 -5.22 18.15
CA THR A 169 -12.29 -5.58 16.99
C THR A 169 -13.32 -4.48 16.72
N ILE A 170 -13.38 -4.03 15.46
CA ILE A 170 -14.36 -3.06 14.99
C ILE A 170 -15.10 -3.58 13.76
N LYS A 171 -16.28 -3.03 13.48
CA LYS A 171 -17.03 -3.27 12.25
C LYS A 171 -17.11 -1.98 11.44
N VAL A 172 -16.74 -2.05 10.17
CA VAL A 172 -16.73 -0.92 9.23
C VAL A 172 -17.58 -1.25 8.00
N LYS A 173 -18.06 -0.20 7.33
CA LYS A 173 -18.77 -0.25 6.05
C LYS A 173 -18.07 0.66 5.06
#